data_AF-A0A2H5QHC1-F1
#
_entry.id   AF-A0A2H5QHC1-F1
#
_cell.length_a   1.000
_cell.length_b   1.000
_cell.length_c   1.000
_cell.angle_alpha   90.00
_cell.angle_beta   90.00
_cell.angle_gamma   90.00
#
_symmetry.space_group_name_H-M   'P 1'
#
loop_
_entity.id
_entity.type
_entity.pdbx_description
1 polymer ?
#
loop_
_entity_poly.entity_id
_entity_poly.type
_entity_poly.pdbx_seq_one_letter_code
_entity_poly.pdbx_strand_id
1 'polypeptide(L)'
;MTTNTDPLSDFHDDLIIMIITFLPFIDAYRLCMSKKKWYDRSLWLHCRSFELHEASFMLPDSRQYWFSIGRRTKVMYMKRIGRLKYFHFVNRAVRRLASEFLTKFSFRLYYSSNSYHQNIDKWIEIVLKKSVQELSLDFSDGDPVEPQPMLRNPQYVLPHFFYQQGMSVRVLNINSCGLGLCNFVNFIQLTSLALTRVRLFWAEIENIAHNCPFLETLSLVECYRIVKVEITLRTLGLRKLIVRHCQSLSLGIELWLPRLQYFEYAGKMVPFNMRGMDDLEEVVLDYRLDTRYSYNSEDIKSLFNPFADARILQVSTSALKIIPTEYLFFGQPLFKFCQLEHLTLKTGLEHFELASIICLLICSPYITTLSISTGAIMHTPDFRPNYFPLSPGEIWTTDGWILDHLECVQIEGFTGKTCETDLVKFMLRNSRSIKELNIKQLVRATSSVTSEAFKEINKAAVASEAVVINWS
;
A
#
# COMPACT_ATOMS: atom_id res chain seq x y z
N MET A 1 52.05 5.83 28.74
CA MET A 1 50.64 5.43 28.86
C MET A 1 49.79 6.68 28.71
N THR A 2 49.37 7.01 27.50
CA THR A 2 48.46 8.14 27.23
C THR A 2 47.05 7.67 27.54
N THR A 3 46.49 8.14 28.66
CA THR A 3 45.07 8.00 28.97
C THR A 3 44.30 8.75 27.88
N ASN A 4 43.74 8.01 26.92
CA ASN A 4 42.87 8.55 25.90
C ASN A 4 41.56 8.94 26.59
N THR A 5 41.52 10.11 27.24
CA THR A 5 40.31 10.65 27.85
C THR A 5 39.36 11.01 26.72
N ASP A 6 38.39 10.14 26.52
CA ASP A 6 37.31 10.33 25.56
C ASP A 6 36.62 11.68 25.84
N PRO A 7 36.76 12.69 24.96
CA PRO A 7 36.30 14.07 25.23
C PRO A 7 34.79 14.14 25.48
N LEU A 8 34.06 13.14 24.98
CA LEU A 8 32.61 12.99 25.12
C LEU A 8 32.18 12.54 26.53
N SER A 9 33.10 12.05 27.36
CA SER A 9 32.77 11.50 28.68
C SER A 9 32.55 12.55 29.78
N ASP A 10 32.87 13.81 29.50
CA ASP A 10 32.75 14.96 30.42
C ASP A 10 31.67 15.96 30.01
N PHE A 11 30.88 15.66 28.96
CA PHE A 11 29.73 16.50 28.57
C PHE A 11 28.60 16.41 29.60
N HIS A 12 27.89 17.53 29.77
CA HIS A 12 26.67 17.61 30.58
C HIS A 12 25.58 16.69 30.02
N ASP A 13 24.76 16.12 30.90
CA ASP A 13 23.73 15.15 30.52
C ASP A 13 22.77 15.72 29.46
N ASP A 14 22.43 17.00 29.55
CA ASP A 14 21.54 17.67 28.60
C ASP A 14 22.07 17.65 27.16
N LEU A 15 23.39 17.86 26.98
CA LEU A 15 24.01 17.85 25.65
C LEU A 15 24.03 16.42 25.08
N ILE A 16 24.32 15.43 25.93
CA ILE A 16 24.29 14.03 25.53
C ILE A 16 22.87 13.61 25.16
N ILE A 17 21.87 13.96 25.99
CA ILE A 17 20.45 13.69 25.73
C ILE A 17 20.04 14.32 24.40
N MET A 18 20.42 15.58 24.15
CA MET A 18 20.15 16.25 22.88
C MET A 18 20.72 15.44 21.70
N ILE A 19 21.99 15.01 21.77
CA ILE A 19 22.62 14.21 20.71
C ILE A 19 21.90 12.87 20.49
N ILE A 20 21.66 12.10 21.56
CA ILE A 20 21.10 10.75 21.42
C ILE A 20 19.62 10.76 21.00
N THR A 21 18.88 11.84 21.28
CA THR A 21 17.47 11.97 20.85
C THR A 21 17.30 12.11 19.34
N PHE A 22 18.36 12.43 18.60
CA PHE A 22 18.38 12.40 17.13
C PHE A 22 18.64 11.00 16.55
N LEU A 23 19.02 10.02 17.38
CA LEU A 23 19.30 8.67 16.93
C LEU A 23 18.03 7.79 17.06
N PRO A 24 17.89 6.74 16.22
CA PRO A 24 16.93 5.68 16.48
C PRO A 24 17.15 5.09 17.88
N PHE A 25 16.07 4.72 18.56
CA PHE A 25 16.10 4.28 19.96
C PHE A 25 17.15 3.19 20.23
N ILE A 26 17.23 2.19 19.34
CA ILE A 26 18.18 1.08 19.48
C ILE A 26 19.64 1.53 19.34
N ASP A 27 19.90 2.55 18.53
CA ASP A 27 21.25 3.07 18.31
C ASP A 27 21.65 4.01 19.44
N ALA A 28 20.73 4.82 19.98
CA ALA A 28 20.93 5.56 21.21
C ALA A 28 21.26 4.63 22.39
N TYR A 29 20.54 3.52 22.51
CA TYR A 29 20.83 2.48 23.50
C TYR A 29 22.23 1.87 23.30
N ARG A 30 22.58 1.45 22.09
CA ARG A 30 23.90 0.87 21.76
C ARG A 30 25.04 1.85 22.03
N LEU A 31 24.86 3.12 21.66
CA LEU A 31 25.82 4.18 21.92
C LEU A 31 26.02 4.36 23.43
N CYS A 32 24.94 4.45 24.20
CA CYS A 32 25.05 4.52 25.66
C CYS A 32 25.74 3.27 26.23
N MET A 33 25.44 2.06 25.76
CA MET A 33 26.15 0.85 26.20
C MET A 33 27.66 0.92 25.94
N SER A 34 28.08 1.52 24.82
CA SER A 34 29.51 1.68 24.51
C SER A 34 30.24 2.66 25.43
N LYS A 35 29.49 3.57 26.08
CA LYS A 35 30.00 4.58 27.01
C LYS A 35 29.43 4.31 28.41
N LYS A 36 30.14 3.53 29.23
CA LYS A 36 29.67 3.07 30.54
C LYS A 36 29.00 4.16 31.41
N LYS A 37 29.59 5.36 31.51
CA LYS A 37 29.00 6.51 32.23
C LYS A 37 27.59 6.89 31.72
N TRP A 38 27.36 6.83 30.42
CA TRP A 38 26.08 7.20 29.80
C TRP A 38 25.02 6.11 30.03
N TYR A 39 25.44 4.83 29.95
CA TYR A 39 24.58 3.70 30.27
C TYR A 39 24.15 3.68 31.73
N ASP A 40 25.09 3.88 32.65
CA ASP A 40 24.84 3.84 34.09
C ASP A 40 23.86 4.95 34.50
N ARG A 41 23.96 6.13 33.89
CA ARG A 41 23.00 7.25 34.02
C ARG A 41 21.69 7.03 33.25
N SER A 42 21.58 5.96 32.47
CA SER A 42 20.38 5.59 31.70
C SER A 42 19.88 6.67 30.73
N LEU A 43 20.80 7.46 30.15
CA LEU A 43 20.46 8.63 29.31
C LEU A 43 19.59 8.28 28.10
N TRP A 44 19.78 7.08 27.51
CA TRP A 44 18.97 6.57 26.40
C TRP A 44 17.47 6.47 26.70
N LEU A 45 17.04 6.47 27.96
CA LEU A 45 15.63 6.47 28.35
C LEU A 45 14.95 7.85 28.24
N HIS A 46 15.71 8.90 27.94
CA HIS A 46 15.18 10.24 27.64
C HIS A 46 14.78 10.41 26.16
N CYS A 47 15.02 9.40 25.32
CA CYS A 47 14.59 9.42 23.92
C CYS A 47 13.07 9.56 23.82
N ARG A 48 12.62 10.53 23.02
CA ARG A 48 11.19 10.82 22.81
C ARG A 48 10.54 9.92 21.75
N SER A 49 11.37 9.32 20.90
CA SER A 49 10.97 8.34 19.90
C SER A 49 11.46 6.96 20.33
N PHE A 50 10.51 6.07 20.63
CA PHE A 50 10.77 4.67 20.92
C PHE A 50 10.26 3.86 19.73
N GLU A 51 11.18 3.25 18.98
CA GLU A 51 10.85 2.31 17.93
C GLU A 51 11.71 1.06 18.08
N LEU A 52 11.06 -0.07 18.29
CA LEU A 52 11.75 -1.34 18.43
C LEU A 52 10.86 -2.48 17.96
N HIS A 53 11.36 -3.28 17.04
CA HIS A 53 10.63 -4.44 16.51
C HIS A 53 11.27 -5.73 17.00
N GLU A 54 10.45 -6.74 17.29
CA GLU A 54 10.90 -8.08 17.69
C GLU A 54 12.01 -8.63 16.77
N ALA A 55 11.90 -8.38 15.47
CA ALA A 55 12.88 -8.80 14.47
C ALA A 55 14.32 -8.36 14.79
N SER A 56 14.50 -7.26 15.54
CA SER A 56 15.82 -6.76 15.97
C SER A 56 16.52 -7.68 16.99
N PHE A 57 15.77 -8.57 17.62
CA PHE A 57 16.26 -9.53 18.62
C PHE A 57 16.29 -10.97 18.07
N MET A 58 15.92 -11.15 16.80
CA MET A 58 15.95 -12.43 16.12
C MET A 58 17.34 -12.64 15.51
N LEU A 59 17.85 -13.87 15.55
CA LEU A 59 19.16 -14.19 14.98
C LEU A 59 19.08 -14.14 13.44
N PRO A 60 20.05 -13.51 12.74
CA PRO A 60 20.04 -13.40 11.28
C PRO A 60 19.85 -14.75 10.56
N ASP A 61 20.41 -15.83 11.13
CA ASP A 61 20.38 -17.16 10.54
C ASP A 61 19.05 -17.90 10.68
N SER A 62 18.09 -17.42 11.50
CA SER A 62 16.82 -18.14 11.69
C SER A 62 16.02 -18.28 10.39
N ARG A 63 16.22 -17.34 9.45
CA ARG A 63 15.67 -17.38 8.08
C ARG A 63 16.35 -18.45 7.21
N GLN A 64 17.67 -18.62 7.33
CA GLN A 64 18.42 -19.64 6.57
C GLN A 64 18.16 -21.06 7.09
N TYR A 65 17.96 -21.23 8.40
CA TYR A 65 17.70 -22.54 9.01
C TYR A 65 16.35 -23.16 8.61
N TRP A 66 15.39 -22.38 8.12
CA TRP A 66 14.10 -22.92 7.68
C TRP A 66 14.20 -23.82 6.44
N PHE A 67 15.01 -23.43 5.45
CA PHE A 67 15.18 -24.18 4.21
C PHE A 67 15.97 -25.50 4.40
N SER A 68 16.59 -25.70 5.55
CA SER A 68 17.21 -26.97 5.93
C SER A 68 16.17 -27.92 6.57
N ILE A 69 15.78 -28.94 5.81
CA ILE A 69 14.79 -29.97 6.17
C ILE A 69 15.13 -30.57 7.55
N GLY A 70 14.22 -30.43 8.52
CA GLY A 70 14.30 -31.10 9.83
C GLY A 70 14.50 -30.21 11.07
N ARG A 71 14.58 -28.87 10.97
CA ARG A 71 14.86 -27.97 12.11
C ARG A 71 13.73 -27.01 12.53
N ARG A 72 12.48 -27.25 12.11
CA ARG A 72 11.30 -26.42 12.46
C ARG A 72 11.19 -26.14 13.97
N THR A 73 11.36 -27.17 14.80
CA THR A 73 11.32 -27.05 16.27
C THR A 73 12.43 -26.15 16.82
N LYS A 74 13.66 -26.24 16.29
CA LYS A 74 14.80 -25.41 16.73
C LYS A 74 14.59 -23.95 16.35
N VAL A 75 14.13 -23.68 15.13
CA VAL A 75 13.79 -22.31 14.69
C VAL A 75 12.69 -21.72 15.57
N MET A 76 11.59 -22.45 15.78
CA MET A 76 10.49 -22.01 16.67
C MET A 76 10.96 -21.73 18.09
N TYR A 77 11.84 -22.58 18.64
CA TYR A 77 12.45 -22.37 19.95
C TYR A 77 13.31 -21.11 20.01
N MET A 78 14.17 -20.88 19.01
CA MET A 78 14.99 -19.66 18.93
C MET A 78 14.11 -18.41 18.78
N LYS A 79 13.06 -18.47 17.95
CA LYS A 79 12.05 -17.39 17.85
C LYS A 79 11.42 -17.10 19.22
N ARG A 80 11.06 -18.13 19.99
CA ARG A 80 10.48 -17.97 21.34
C ARG A 80 11.46 -17.31 22.31
N ILE A 81 12.75 -17.68 22.30
CA ILE A 81 13.75 -17.04 23.16
C ILE A 81 13.98 -15.58 22.76
N GLY A 82 14.12 -15.29 21.47
CA GLY A 82 14.28 -13.93 20.94
C GLY A 82 13.12 -13.03 21.41
N ARG A 83 11.89 -13.52 21.26
CA ARG A 83 10.67 -12.88 21.78
C ARG A 83 10.72 -12.59 23.27
N LEU A 84 11.11 -13.55 24.10
CA LEU A 84 11.21 -13.36 25.54
C LEU A 84 12.23 -12.28 25.89
N LYS A 85 13.42 -12.30 25.26
CA LYS A 85 14.46 -11.28 25.48
C LYS A 85 13.98 -9.90 25.07
N TYR A 86 13.38 -9.80 23.90
CA TYR A 86 12.78 -8.57 23.39
C TYR A 86 11.70 -8.04 24.35
N PHE A 87 10.74 -8.88 24.73
CA PHE A 87 9.68 -8.51 25.64
C PHE A 87 10.23 -8.00 26.99
N HIS A 88 11.19 -8.71 27.60
CA HIS A 88 11.79 -8.29 28.86
C HIS A 88 12.55 -6.96 28.72
N PHE A 89 13.24 -6.75 27.59
CA PHE A 89 13.92 -5.51 27.27
C PHE A 89 12.92 -4.35 27.15
N VAL A 90 11.89 -4.48 26.31
CA VAL A 90 10.84 -3.47 26.13
C VAL A 90 10.14 -3.18 27.45
N ASN A 91 9.75 -4.22 28.20
CA ASN A 91 9.10 -4.05 29.50
C ASN A 91 9.95 -3.22 30.48
N ARG A 92 11.25 -3.48 30.52
CA ARG A 92 12.19 -2.74 31.37
C ARG A 92 12.35 -1.30 30.90
N ALA A 93 12.50 -1.10 29.59
CA ALA A 93 12.71 0.22 28.99
C ALA A 93 11.47 1.11 29.18
N VAL A 94 10.28 0.63 28.79
CA VAL A 94 9.02 1.39 28.87
C VAL A 94 8.71 1.82 30.29
N ARG A 95 8.89 0.94 31.28
CA ARG A 95 8.67 1.25 32.70
C ARG A 95 9.61 2.32 33.26
N ARG A 96 10.74 2.56 32.59
CA ARG A 96 11.77 3.52 33.03
C ARG A 96 11.91 4.72 32.09
N LEU A 97 11.02 4.88 31.11
CA LEU A 97 11.04 6.02 30.20
C LEU A 97 11.01 7.32 31.00
N ALA A 98 12.08 8.11 30.86
CA ALA A 98 12.32 9.30 31.64
C ALA A 98 11.69 10.55 31.00
N SER A 99 11.45 10.54 29.69
CA SER A 99 10.85 11.67 28.99
C SER A 99 9.42 11.95 29.48
N GLU A 100 9.07 13.22 29.70
CA GLU A 100 7.71 13.60 30.11
C GLU A 100 6.70 13.41 28.99
N PHE A 101 7.14 13.63 27.75
CA PHE A 101 6.35 13.44 26.54
C PHE A 101 7.05 12.49 25.55
N LEU A 102 6.26 11.84 24.70
CA LEU A 102 6.74 10.98 23.62
C LEU A 102 6.26 11.52 22.27
N THR A 103 7.16 11.59 21.29
CA THR A 103 6.78 11.89 19.91
C THR A 103 6.27 10.63 19.22
N LYS A 104 6.95 9.49 19.43
CA LYS A 104 6.63 8.23 18.78
C LYS A 104 6.81 7.05 19.73
N PHE A 105 5.87 6.12 19.71
CA PHE A 105 6.00 4.82 20.33
C PHE A 105 5.53 3.74 19.35
N SER A 106 6.46 2.89 18.93
CA SER A 106 6.21 1.80 17.99
C SER A 106 6.85 0.51 18.49
N PHE A 107 6.04 -0.54 18.53
CA PHE A 107 6.54 -1.88 18.76
C PHE A 107 5.84 -2.91 17.88
N ARG A 108 6.60 -3.93 17.49
CA ARG A 108 6.06 -5.18 16.94
C ARG A 108 6.35 -6.33 17.88
N LEU A 109 5.33 -7.07 18.28
CA LEU A 109 5.44 -8.26 19.13
C LEU A 109 4.42 -9.29 18.67
N TYR A 110 4.88 -10.44 18.15
CA TYR A 110 3.95 -11.51 17.82
C TYR A 110 3.25 -12.03 19.08
N TYR A 111 1.95 -11.74 19.19
CA TYR A 111 1.15 -12.09 20.36
C TYR A 111 0.43 -13.41 20.11
N SER A 112 1.03 -14.50 20.63
CA SER A 112 0.53 -15.87 20.48
C SER A 112 0.01 -16.50 21.78
N SER A 113 0.12 -15.81 22.91
CA SER A 113 -0.30 -16.31 24.23
C SER A 113 -0.70 -15.17 25.15
N ASN A 114 -1.59 -15.46 26.11
CA ASN A 114 -2.10 -14.45 27.04
C ASN A 114 -1.06 -14.01 28.12
N SER A 115 0.19 -14.44 28.00
CA SER A 115 1.22 -14.30 29.02
C SER A 115 1.72 -12.86 29.21
N TYR A 116 1.48 -11.99 28.23
CA TYR A 116 2.02 -10.62 28.21
C TYR A 116 0.96 -9.53 28.34
N HIS A 117 -0.32 -9.91 28.47
CA HIS A 117 -1.46 -8.99 28.39
C HIS A 117 -1.32 -7.79 29.33
N GLN A 118 -1.15 -8.05 30.63
CA GLN A 118 -1.08 -7.01 31.66
C GLN A 118 0.13 -6.09 31.47
N ASN A 119 1.25 -6.61 30.95
CA ASN A 119 2.42 -5.80 30.68
C ASN A 119 2.19 -4.88 29.48
N ILE A 120 1.58 -5.38 28.40
CA ILE A 120 1.25 -4.58 27.22
C ILE A 120 0.24 -3.49 27.59
N ASP A 121 -0.80 -3.82 28.37
CA ASP A 121 -1.73 -2.82 28.91
C ASP A 121 -0.97 -1.73 29.67
N LYS A 122 -0.01 -2.12 30.52
CA LYS A 122 0.83 -1.18 31.25
C LYS A 122 1.70 -0.33 30.33
N TRP A 123 2.23 -0.89 29.24
CA TRP A 123 3.01 -0.14 28.27
C TRP A 123 2.16 0.94 27.61
N ILE A 124 0.96 0.55 27.14
CA ILE A 124 -0.01 1.44 26.51
C ILE A 124 -0.41 2.55 27.50
N GLU A 125 -0.73 2.20 28.75
CA GLU A 125 -1.07 3.17 29.80
C GLU A 125 0.05 4.20 30.03
N ILE A 126 1.31 3.75 30.09
CA ILE A 126 2.47 4.63 30.30
C ILE A 126 2.64 5.60 29.13
N VAL A 127 2.55 5.13 27.89
CA VAL A 127 2.83 5.98 26.70
C VAL A 127 1.70 6.96 26.43
N LEU A 128 0.44 6.58 26.71
CA LEU A 128 -0.70 7.50 26.65
C LEU A 128 -0.61 8.59 27.72
N LYS A 129 -0.18 8.25 28.94
CA LYS A 129 0.10 9.24 30.01
C LYS A 129 1.23 10.21 29.66
N LYS A 130 2.16 9.80 28.78
CA LYS A 130 3.23 10.65 28.24
C LYS A 130 2.82 11.35 26.93
N SER A 131 1.52 11.50 26.69
CA SER A 131 0.96 12.25 25.56
C SER A 131 1.56 11.91 24.19
N VAL A 132 1.70 10.61 23.91
CA VAL A 132 2.31 10.12 22.66
C VAL A 132 1.56 10.63 21.41
N GLN A 133 2.30 11.15 20.42
CA GLN A 133 1.71 11.68 19.18
C GLN A 133 1.58 10.60 18.09
N GLU A 134 2.58 9.76 17.91
CA GLU A 134 2.55 8.64 16.95
C GLU A 134 2.58 7.31 17.70
N LEU A 135 1.51 6.53 17.59
CA LEU A 135 1.38 5.25 18.27
C LEU A 135 1.20 4.11 17.26
N SER A 136 2.09 3.12 17.33
CA SER A 136 2.02 1.93 16.48
C SER A 136 2.05 0.65 17.31
N LEU A 137 0.95 -0.10 17.25
CA LEU A 137 0.73 -1.35 17.96
C LEU A 137 0.63 -2.49 16.94
N ASP A 138 1.72 -3.26 16.78
CA ASP A 138 1.78 -4.35 15.82
C ASP A 138 1.91 -5.70 16.52
N PHE A 139 0.84 -6.50 16.46
CA PHE A 139 0.81 -7.84 17.05
C PHE A 139 0.98 -8.98 16.03
N SER A 140 1.34 -8.64 14.79
CA SER A 140 1.52 -9.60 13.71
C SER A 140 2.84 -10.37 13.85
N ASP A 141 2.88 -11.58 13.27
CA ASP A 141 4.15 -12.29 13.08
C ASP A 141 4.95 -11.60 11.97
N GLY A 142 6.05 -10.94 12.32
CA GLY A 142 6.92 -10.22 11.39
C GLY A 142 7.71 -11.11 10.43
N ASP A 143 7.59 -12.43 10.52
CA ASP A 143 8.25 -13.41 9.66
C ASP A 143 7.28 -14.55 9.29
N PRO A 144 6.24 -14.28 8.46
CA PRO A 144 5.31 -15.28 7.98
C PRO A 144 6.03 -16.17 6.96
N VAL A 145 6.77 -17.15 7.48
CA VAL A 145 7.37 -18.24 6.69
C VAL A 145 6.29 -19.07 5.99
N GLU A 146 5.07 -19.02 6.51
CA GLU A 146 3.82 -19.43 5.86
C GLU A 146 2.84 -18.23 5.90
N PRO A 147 1.90 -18.10 4.95
CA PRO A 147 0.80 -17.14 5.07
C PRO A 147 0.19 -17.27 6.45
N GLN A 148 0.13 -16.17 7.22
CA GLN A 148 -0.42 -16.23 8.58
C GLN A 148 -1.81 -16.87 8.49
N PRO A 149 -2.08 -17.97 9.20
CA PRO A 149 -3.42 -18.53 9.22
C PRO A 149 -4.34 -17.39 9.65
N MET A 150 -5.44 -17.21 8.91
CA MET A 150 -6.47 -16.21 9.20
C MET A 150 -6.96 -16.45 10.63
N LEU A 151 -6.34 -15.79 11.62
CA LEU A 151 -6.73 -15.91 13.01
C LEU A 151 -8.11 -15.26 13.11
N ARG A 152 -9.15 -16.10 13.14
CA ARG A 152 -10.56 -15.66 13.14
C ARG A 152 -10.84 -14.66 14.26
N ASN A 153 -10.08 -14.73 15.37
CA ASN A 153 -10.17 -13.83 16.50
C ASN A 153 -8.81 -13.18 16.81
N PRO A 154 -8.81 -11.87 17.11
CA PRO A 154 -7.61 -11.20 17.58
C PRO A 154 -7.22 -11.77 18.94
N GLN A 155 -5.92 -12.02 19.13
CA GLN A 155 -5.43 -12.58 20.38
C GLN A 155 -5.28 -11.53 21.48
N TYR A 156 -4.91 -10.31 21.09
CA TYR A 156 -4.90 -9.15 21.98
C TYR A 156 -6.03 -8.19 21.58
N VAL A 157 -6.75 -7.68 22.57
CA VAL A 157 -7.88 -6.75 22.39
C VAL A 157 -7.56 -5.47 23.14
N LEU A 158 -7.73 -4.33 22.48
CA LEU A 158 -7.48 -3.03 23.09
C LEU A 158 -8.38 -2.83 24.32
N PRO A 159 -7.80 -2.47 25.47
CA PRO A 159 -8.56 -2.24 26.70
C PRO A 159 -9.33 -0.93 26.62
N HIS A 160 -10.44 -0.81 27.35
CA HIS A 160 -11.30 0.39 27.29
C HIS A 160 -10.56 1.70 27.61
N PHE A 161 -9.60 1.68 28.55
CA PHE A 161 -8.83 2.89 28.92
C PHE A 161 -8.02 3.47 27.75
N PHE A 162 -7.67 2.65 26.75
CA PHE A 162 -6.98 3.11 25.54
C PHE A 162 -7.76 4.24 24.87
N TYR A 163 -9.08 4.05 24.78
CA TYR A 163 -10.00 4.99 24.15
C TYR A 163 -10.25 6.24 24.97
N GLN A 164 -9.99 6.19 26.28
CA GLN A 164 -10.18 7.34 27.18
C GLN A 164 -9.00 8.31 27.15
N GLN A 165 -7.81 7.87 26.71
CA GLN A 165 -6.55 8.62 26.86
C GLN A 165 -5.89 9.02 25.53
N GLY A 166 -6.63 8.95 24.40
CA GLY A 166 -6.13 9.20 23.04
C GLY A 166 -5.93 10.66 22.61
N MET A 167 -6.13 11.66 23.50
CA MET A 167 -6.28 13.09 23.12
C MET A 167 -5.09 13.73 22.41
N SER A 168 -3.90 13.15 22.54
CA SER A 168 -2.65 13.64 21.93
C SER A 168 -2.24 12.86 20.69
N VAL A 169 -2.88 11.74 20.40
CA VAL A 169 -2.50 10.84 19.31
C VAL A 169 -2.92 11.45 17.98
N ARG A 170 -1.93 11.68 17.11
CA ARG A 170 -2.08 12.22 15.76
C ARG A 170 -1.99 11.14 14.69
N VAL A 171 -1.16 10.12 14.90
CA VAL A 171 -0.98 8.98 14.00
C VAL A 171 -1.18 7.70 14.81
N LEU A 172 -2.11 6.86 14.38
CA LEU A 172 -2.40 5.58 15.02
C LEU A 172 -2.32 4.44 14.00
N ASN A 173 -1.42 3.49 14.25
CA ASN A 173 -1.27 2.28 13.46
C ASN A 173 -1.57 1.07 14.34
N ILE A 174 -2.57 0.27 13.95
CA ILE A 174 -2.97 -0.93 14.66
C ILE A 174 -2.91 -2.11 13.69
N ASN A 175 -2.11 -3.13 14.02
CA ASN A 175 -1.96 -4.33 13.21
C ASN A 175 -2.21 -5.60 14.03
N SER A 176 -3.04 -6.51 13.50
CA SER A 176 -3.39 -7.80 14.12
C SER A 176 -3.94 -7.67 15.54
N CYS A 177 -4.79 -6.66 15.79
CA CYS A 177 -5.36 -6.35 17.09
C CYS A 177 -6.89 -6.30 17.05
N GLY A 178 -7.55 -6.63 18.16
CA GLY A 178 -8.98 -6.44 18.32
C GLY A 178 -9.30 -5.06 18.90
N LEU A 179 -10.30 -4.37 18.35
CA LEU A 179 -10.67 -3.05 18.87
C LEU A 179 -11.51 -3.09 20.15
N GLY A 180 -12.12 -4.23 20.50
CA GLY A 180 -12.96 -4.33 21.70
C GLY A 180 -14.22 -3.46 21.61
N LEU A 181 -14.61 -2.83 22.71
CA LEU A 181 -15.67 -1.81 22.76
C LEU A 181 -15.06 -0.45 22.39
N CYS A 182 -14.77 -0.24 21.10
CA CYS A 182 -14.06 0.95 20.66
C CYS A 182 -14.91 2.21 20.74
N ASN A 183 -14.26 3.32 21.11
CA ASN A 183 -14.86 4.64 21.12
C ASN A 183 -13.81 5.73 20.85
N PHE A 184 -13.81 6.31 19.66
CA PHE A 184 -12.79 7.27 19.25
C PHE A 184 -13.05 8.71 19.69
N VAL A 185 -14.03 8.98 20.57
CA VAL A 185 -14.37 10.35 21.06
C VAL A 185 -13.17 11.16 21.54
N ASN A 186 -12.18 10.54 22.19
CA ASN A 186 -11.00 11.24 22.69
C ASN A 186 -9.84 11.27 21.68
N PHE A 187 -10.01 10.88 20.42
CA PHE A 187 -8.99 10.96 19.37
C PHE A 187 -9.13 12.24 18.53
N ILE A 188 -9.37 13.36 19.20
CA ILE A 188 -9.66 14.67 18.60
C ILE A 188 -8.49 15.31 17.84
N GLN A 189 -7.27 14.77 17.90
CA GLN A 189 -6.12 15.23 17.11
C GLN A 189 -5.70 14.22 16.04
N LEU A 190 -6.44 13.12 15.86
CA LEU A 190 -6.06 12.04 14.96
C LEU A 190 -6.17 12.49 13.50
N THR A 191 -5.03 12.49 12.82
CA THR A 191 -4.88 12.86 11.40
C THR A 191 -4.69 11.65 10.49
N SER A 192 -4.11 10.57 11.00
CA SER A 192 -3.87 9.35 10.24
C SER A 192 -4.21 8.11 11.06
N LEU A 193 -5.04 7.22 10.51
CA LEU A 193 -5.40 5.94 11.09
C LEU A 193 -5.12 4.81 10.09
N ALA A 194 -4.27 3.86 10.47
CA ALA A 194 -4.05 2.63 9.73
C ALA A 194 -4.48 1.41 10.55
N LEU A 195 -5.42 0.64 10.01
CA LEU A 195 -5.92 -0.61 10.58
C LEU A 195 -5.53 -1.74 9.64
N THR A 196 -4.70 -2.67 10.14
CA THR A 196 -4.21 -3.83 9.37
C THR A 196 -4.61 -5.13 10.05
N ARG A 197 -5.26 -6.06 9.35
CA ARG A 197 -5.73 -7.35 9.92
C ARG A 197 -6.57 -7.17 11.18
N VAL A 198 -7.45 -6.16 11.16
CA VAL A 198 -8.36 -5.83 12.27
C VAL A 198 -9.78 -6.30 11.93
N ARG A 199 -10.49 -6.84 12.92
CA ARG A 199 -11.92 -7.14 12.82
C ARG A 199 -12.72 -5.85 12.89
N LEU A 200 -13.48 -5.53 11.83
CA LEU A 200 -14.29 -4.32 11.75
C LEU A 200 -15.72 -4.66 11.35
N PHE A 201 -16.68 -3.94 11.91
CA PHE A 201 -18.03 -3.82 11.37
C PHE A 201 -18.31 -2.36 11.00
N TRP A 202 -19.56 -2.13 10.59
CA TRP A 202 -20.08 -0.82 10.27
C TRP A 202 -19.88 0.22 11.38
N ALA A 203 -20.29 -0.13 12.61
CA ALA A 203 -20.36 0.79 13.72
C ALA A 203 -18.99 1.36 14.08
N GLU A 204 -17.91 0.59 13.91
CA GLU A 204 -16.55 1.07 14.16
C GLU A 204 -16.10 2.11 13.12
N ILE A 205 -16.46 1.95 11.85
CA ILE A 205 -16.15 2.93 10.78
C ILE A 205 -16.92 4.22 11.02
N GLU A 206 -18.21 4.11 11.35
CA GLU A 206 -19.05 5.25 11.68
C GLU A 206 -18.52 5.99 12.92
N ASN A 207 -18.09 5.25 13.94
CA ASN A 207 -17.51 5.83 15.15
C ASN A 207 -16.20 6.59 14.85
N ILE A 208 -15.34 6.06 13.97
CA ILE A 208 -14.11 6.75 13.52
C ILE A 208 -14.47 8.03 12.76
N ALA A 209 -15.39 7.94 11.78
CA ALA A 209 -15.76 9.07 10.94
C ALA A 209 -16.35 10.24 11.75
N HIS A 210 -17.18 9.95 12.76
CA HIS A 210 -17.84 11.00 13.55
C HIS A 210 -16.98 11.59 14.66
N ASN A 211 -16.03 10.83 15.21
CA ASN A 211 -15.27 11.25 16.40
C ASN A 211 -13.85 11.74 16.10
N CYS A 212 -13.36 11.59 14.87
CA CYS A 212 -12.04 12.03 14.46
C CYS A 212 -12.15 13.18 13.43
N PRO A 213 -12.45 14.43 13.86
CA PRO A 213 -12.79 15.53 12.95
C PRO A 213 -11.62 15.98 12.04
N PHE A 214 -10.38 15.75 12.44
CA PHE A 214 -9.17 16.11 11.68
C PHE A 214 -8.55 14.92 10.93
N LEU A 215 -9.28 13.81 10.78
CA LEU A 215 -8.78 12.64 10.09
C LEU A 215 -8.59 12.93 8.59
N GLU A 216 -7.33 12.90 8.14
CA GLU A 216 -6.95 13.15 6.74
C GLU A 216 -6.64 11.84 6.00
N THR A 217 -6.15 10.82 6.71
CA THR A 217 -5.79 9.52 6.12
C THR A 217 -6.44 8.36 6.87
N LEU A 218 -7.14 7.50 6.13
CA LEU A 218 -7.68 6.23 6.62
C LEU A 218 -7.19 5.08 5.75
N SER A 219 -6.54 4.09 6.36
CA SER A 219 -6.04 2.90 5.66
C SER A 219 -6.59 1.64 6.31
N LEU A 220 -7.33 0.85 5.53
CA LEU A 220 -7.90 -0.44 5.91
C LEU A 220 -7.21 -1.54 5.08
N VAL A 221 -6.40 -2.39 5.71
CA VAL A 221 -5.60 -3.41 5.02
C VAL A 221 -5.85 -4.79 5.62
N GLU A 222 -6.26 -5.76 4.80
CA GLU A 222 -6.55 -7.13 5.23
C GLU A 222 -7.55 -7.21 6.40
N CYS A 223 -8.41 -6.20 6.57
CA CYS A 223 -9.46 -6.20 7.59
C CYS A 223 -10.55 -7.22 7.26
N TYR A 224 -11.23 -7.77 8.27
CA TYR A 224 -12.18 -8.87 8.09
C TYR A 224 -13.50 -8.63 8.82
N ARG A 225 -14.58 -9.25 8.30
CA ARG A 225 -15.99 -9.04 8.68
C ARG A 225 -16.57 -7.66 8.35
N ILE A 226 -15.85 -6.89 7.53
CA ILE A 226 -16.31 -5.60 7.04
C ILE A 226 -17.28 -5.82 5.89
N VAL A 227 -18.58 -5.71 6.17
CA VAL A 227 -19.64 -5.99 5.18
C VAL A 227 -19.83 -4.84 4.19
N LYS A 228 -19.66 -3.60 4.67
CA LYS A 228 -19.78 -2.36 3.92
C LYS A 228 -18.80 -1.33 4.49
N VAL A 229 -18.19 -0.52 3.63
CA VAL A 229 -17.49 0.71 4.03
C VAL A 229 -18.41 1.87 3.66
N GLU A 230 -18.97 2.57 4.64
CA GLU A 230 -19.71 3.81 4.37
C GLU A 230 -19.09 4.97 5.13
N ILE A 231 -18.77 6.04 4.38
CA ILE A 231 -18.29 7.29 4.92
C ILE A 231 -19.00 8.42 4.18
N THR A 232 -20.15 8.82 4.71
CA THR A 232 -21.05 9.81 4.10
C THR A 232 -20.99 11.18 4.77
N LEU A 233 -20.13 11.34 5.78
CA LEU A 233 -19.96 12.58 6.53
C LEU A 233 -19.16 13.61 5.72
N ARG A 234 -19.86 14.49 4.99
CA ARG A 234 -19.27 15.53 4.13
C ARG A 234 -18.32 16.50 4.82
N THR A 235 -18.49 16.70 6.13
CA THR A 235 -17.63 17.61 6.91
C THR A 235 -16.29 17.00 7.27
N LEU A 236 -16.11 15.68 7.07
CA LEU A 236 -14.86 14.99 7.33
C LEU A 236 -13.79 15.44 6.33
N GLY A 237 -12.64 15.90 6.84
CA GLY A 237 -11.51 16.36 6.04
C GLY A 237 -10.66 15.25 5.43
N LEU A 238 -11.24 14.07 5.13
CA LEU A 238 -10.49 12.91 4.67
C LEU A 238 -9.96 13.17 3.26
N ARG A 239 -8.63 13.16 3.10
CA ARG A 239 -7.92 13.35 1.83
C ARG A 239 -7.49 12.04 1.19
N LYS A 240 -7.22 11.02 2.00
CA LYS A 240 -6.67 9.74 1.55
C LYS A 240 -7.41 8.56 2.15
N LEU A 241 -7.93 7.69 1.30
CA LEU A 241 -8.57 6.43 1.69
C LEU A 241 -7.91 5.26 0.97
N ILE A 242 -7.39 4.29 1.74
CA ILE A 242 -6.84 3.04 1.23
C ILE A 242 -7.69 1.88 1.75
N VAL A 243 -8.17 1.01 0.87
CA VAL A 243 -8.88 -0.23 1.21
C VAL A 243 -8.25 -1.39 0.44
N ARG A 244 -7.44 -2.21 1.10
CA ARG A 244 -6.70 -3.32 0.46
C ARG A 244 -7.04 -4.66 1.10
N HIS A 245 -7.37 -5.65 0.28
CA HIS A 245 -7.59 -7.05 0.63
C HIS A 245 -8.54 -7.30 1.81
N CYS A 246 -9.51 -6.39 2.01
CA CYS A 246 -10.54 -6.54 3.02
C CYS A 246 -11.51 -7.68 2.67
N GLN A 247 -11.92 -8.45 3.68
CA GLN A 247 -12.77 -9.62 3.52
C GLN A 247 -14.23 -9.34 3.90
N SER A 248 -15.14 -9.99 3.18
CA SER A 248 -16.61 -9.94 3.39
C SER A 248 -17.30 -8.64 2.94
N LEU A 249 -16.66 -7.81 2.11
CA LEU A 249 -17.18 -6.52 1.61
C LEU A 249 -18.31 -6.67 0.57
N SER A 250 -19.33 -7.47 0.87
CA SER A 250 -20.39 -7.86 -0.07
C SER A 250 -21.37 -6.73 -0.41
N LEU A 251 -21.51 -5.73 0.47
CA LEU A 251 -22.33 -4.54 0.20
C LEU A 251 -21.53 -3.38 -0.42
N GLY A 252 -20.21 -3.56 -0.61
CA GLY A 252 -19.35 -2.61 -1.28
C GLY A 252 -18.97 -1.37 -0.47
N ILE A 253 -18.68 -0.29 -1.19
CA ILE A 253 -18.15 0.95 -0.66
C ILE A 253 -19.06 2.12 -1.06
N GLU A 254 -19.49 2.91 -0.08
CA GLU A 254 -20.29 4.11 -0.26
C GLU A 254 -19.60 5.33 0.34
N LEU A 255 -19.24 6.30 -0.50
CA LEU A 255 -18.49 7.49 -0.07
C LEU A 255 -19.22 8.77 -0.49
N TRP A 256 -19.24 9.73 0.42
CA TRP A 256 -19.61 11.12 0.13
C TRP A 256 -18.59 12.06 0.76
N LEU A 257 -17.47 12.22 0.05
CA LEU A 257 -16.27 12.87 0.57
C LEU A 257 -15.74 13.91 -0.44
N PRO A 258 -16.18 15.17 -0.35
CA PRO A 258 -15.82 16.21 -1.32
C PRO A 258 -14.33 16.56 -1.32
N ARG A 259 -13.63 16.33 -0.21
CA ARG A 259 -12.19 16.63 -0.03
C ARG A 259 -11.27 15.43 -0.27
N LEU A 260 -11.81 14.28 -0.70
CA LEU A 260 -10.98 13.10 -0.94
C LEU A 260 -10.15 13.32 -2.22
N GLN A 261 -8.83 13.25 -2.09
CA GLN A 261 -7.88 13.48 -3.19
C GLN A 261 -7.31 12.17 -3.73
N TYR A 262 -7.13 11.17 -2.86
CA TYR A 262 -6.57 9.87 -3.21
C TYR A 262 -7.48 8.74 -2.72
N PHE A 263 -7.89 7.88 -3.65
CA PHE A 263 -8.61 6.65 -3.36
C PHE A 263 -7.85 5.44 -3.88
N GLU A 264 -7.63 4.45 -3.03
CA GLU A 264 -7.07 3.18 -3.44
C GLU A 264 -7.92 2.01 -2.98
N TYR A 265 -8.21 1.13 -3.93
CA TYR A 265 -8.87 -0.13 -3.70
C TYR A 265 -8.04 -1.30 -4.25
N ALA A 266 -7.76 -2.30 -3.42
CA ALA A 266 -7.25 -3.58 -3.87
C ALA A 266 -8.07 -4.72 -3.27
N GLY A 267 -8.48 -5.72 -4.06
CA GLY A 267 -9.30 -6.83 -3.53
C GLY A 267 -10.30 -7.37 -4.52
N LYS A 268 -11.25 -8.18 -4.05
CA LYS A 268 -12.32 -8.71 -4.91
C LYS A 268 -13.14 -7.57 -5.50
N MET A 269 -13.75 -7.76 -6.66
CA MET A 269 -14.68 -6.75 -7.20
C MET A 269 -15.87 -6.57 -6.25
N VAL A 270 -16.24 -5.31 -6.01
CA VAL A 270 -17.34 -4.88 -5.13
C VAL A 270 -18.03 -3.67 -5.76
N PRO A 271 -19.32 -3.42 -5.45
CA PRO A 271 -19.99 -2.22 -5.93
C PRO A 271 -19.44 -0.96 -5.26
N PHE A 272 -19.39 0.14 -6.02
CA PHE A 272 -19.02 1.46 -5.55
C PHE A 272 -20.19 2.44 -5.73
N ASN A 273 -20.50 3.21 -4.69
CA ASN A 273 -21.44 4.32 -4.73
C ASN A 273 -20.72 5.58 -4.26
N MET A 274 -20.19 6.34 -5.21
CA MET A 274 -19.40 7.55 -4.95
C MET A 274 -20.24 8.78 -5.31
N ARG A 275 -20.32 9.75 -4.40
CA ARG A 275 -21.08 11.00 -4.59
C ARG A 275 -20.26 12.19 -4.14
N GLY A 276 -20.33 13.29 -4.88
CA GLY A 276 -19.65 14.55 -4.53
C GLY A 276 -18.17 14.33 -4.20
N MET A 277 -17.44 13.76 -5.16
CA MET A 277 -16.01 13.47 -5.08
C MET A 277 -15.21 14.56 -5.79
N ASP A 278 -15.49 15.81 -5.44
CA ASP A 278 -15.13 16.98 -6.25
C ASP A 278 -13.61 17.20 -6.36
N ASP A 279 -12.86 16.89 -5.30
CA ASP A 279 -11.40 17.03 -5.25
C ASP A 279 -10.63 15.73 -5.63
N LEU A 280 -11.31 14.70 -6.14
CA LEU A 280 -10.69 13.40 -6.39
C LEU A 280 -9.71 13.45 -7.56
N GLU A 281 -8.43 13.33 -7.25
CA GLU A 281 -7.34 13.45 -8.21
C GLU A 281 -6.83 12.08 -8.65
N GLU A 282 -6.49 11.21 -7.70
CA GLU A 282 -5.84 9.92 -7.98
C GLU A 282 -6.67 8.73 -7.50
N VAL A 283 -6.86 7.78 -8.40
CA VAL A 283 -7.59 6.54 -8.17
C VAL A 283 -6.71 5.34 -8.53
N VAL A 284 -6.51 4.44 -7.56
CA VAL A 284 -5.74 3.20 -7.75
C VAL A 284 -6.64 2.00 -7.56
N LEU A 285 -6.76 1.16 -8.60
CA LEU A 285 -7.62 -0.02 -8.63
C LEU A 285 -6.82 -1.28 -8.94
N ASP A 286 -6.74 -2.18 -7.95
CA ASP A 286 -6.09 -3.49 -8.07
C ASP A 286 -7.06 -4.63 -7.73
N TYR A 287 -7.84 -5.04 -8.72
CA TYR A 287 -8.84 -6.08 -8.52
C TYR A 287 -8.22 -7.48 -8.45
N ARG A 288 -8.87 -8.36 -7.70
CA ARG A 288 -8.64 -9.81 -7.72
C ARG A 288 -9.88 -10.46 -8.30
N LEU A 289 -9.74 -11.04 -9.48
CA LEU A 289 -10.83 -11.74 -10.16
C LEU A 289 -11.19 -13.02 -9.41
N ASP A 290 -12.49 -13.28 -9.29
CA ASP A 290 -13.00 -14.58 -8.87
C ASP A 290 -13.23 -15.41 -10.13
N THR A 291 -12.44 -16.46 -10.34
CA THR A 291 -12.50 -17.35 -11.52
C THR A 291 -13.85 -18.06 -11.67
N ARG A 292 -14.70 -18.02 -10.65
CA ARG A 292 -16.03 -18.63 -10.65
C ARG A 292 -17.12 -17.68 -11.11
N TYR A 293 -16.82 -16.39 -11.30
CA TYR A 293 -17.76 -15.37 -11.75
C TYR A 293 -17.46 -14.96 -13.19
N SER A 294 -18.49 -14.95 -14.03
CA SER A 294 -18.44 -14.31 -15.35
C SER A 294 -18.83 -12.85 -15.17
N TYR A 295 -17.90 -11.95 -15.46
CA TYR A 295 -18.13 -10.51 -15.40
C TYR A 295 -18.82 -10.04 -16.68
N ASN A 296 -19.82 -9.17 -16.54
CA ASN A 296 -20.54 -8.57 -17.66
C ASN A 296 -20.21 -7.07 -17.82
N SER A 297 -20.85 -6.43 -18.78
CA SER A 297 -20.70 -5.01 -19.09
C SER A 297 -21.12 -4.06 -17.97
N GLU A 298 -22.19 -4.40 -17.25
CA GLU A 298 -22.72 -3.62 -16.16
C GLU A 298 -21.78 -3.67 -14.94
N ASP A 299 -21.14 -4.82 -14.70
CA ASP A 299 -20.08 -4.95 -13.70
C ASP A 299 -18.95 -3.97 -14.01
N ILE A 300 -18.48 -3.89 -15.26
CA ILE A 300 -17.37 -3.02 -15.66
C ILE A 300 -17.76 -1.55 -15.57
N LYS A 301 -18.97 -1.19 -16.01
CA LYS A 301 -19.51 0.17 -15.83
C LYS A 301 -19.51 0.57 -14.36
N SER A 302 -19.92 -0.34 -13.48
CA SER A 302 -19.96 -0.10 -12.03
C SER A 302 -18.56 0.07 -11.41
N LEU A 303 -17.51 -0.43 -12.07
CA LEU A 303 -16.13 -0.24 -11.61
C LEU A 303 -15.58 1.15 -11.94
N PHE A 304 -15.83 1.64 -13.16
CA PHE A 304 -15.14 2.82 -13.69
C PHE A 304 -15.99 4.10 -13.64
N ASN A 305 -17.31 4.02 -13.86
CA ASN A 305 -18.19 5.20 -13.82
C ASN A 305 -18.09 6.03 -12.53
N PRO A 306 -17.94 5.43 -11.33
CA PRO A 306 -17.82 6.21 -10.10
C PRO A 306 -16.56 7.09 -10.02
N PHE A 307 -15.60 6.90 -10.93
CA PHE A 307 -14.32 7.60 -11.00
C PHE A 307 -14.15 8.35 -12.34
N ALA A 308 -15.26 8.66 -13.03
CA ALA A 308 -15.25 9.33 -14.33
C ALA A 308 -14.50 10.68 -14.32
N ASP A 309 -14.49 11.36 -13.17
CA ASP A 309 -13.88 12.69 -13.00
C ASP A 309 -12.43 12.64 -12.48
N ALA A 310 -11.86 11.45 -12.25
CA ALA A 310 -10.47 11.33 -11.77
C ALA A 310 -9.46 11.79 -12.82
N ARG A 311 -8.37 12.46 -12.37
CA ARG A 311 -7.28 12.95 -13.24
C ARG A 311 -6.17 11.93 -13.45
N ILE A 312 -5.96 11.06 -12.47
CA ILE A 312 -4.96 10.00 -12.48
C ILE A 312 -5.64 8.67 -12.16
N LEU A 313 -5.52 7.70 -13.06
CA LEU A 313 -6.04 6.35 -12.88
C LEU A 313 -4.91 5.35 -12.97
N GLN A 314 -4.76 4.52 -11.95
CA GLN A 314 -3.88 3.36 -11.97
C GLN A 314 -4.70 2.07 -11.91
N VAL A 315 -4.48 1.15 -12.86
CA VAL A 315 -5.18 -0.14 -12.94
C VAL A 315 -4.20 -1.30 -13.10
N SER A 316 -4.52 -2.44 -12.48
CA SER A 316 -3.74 -3.68 -12.61
C SER A 316 -4.27 -4.64 -13.69
N THR A 317 -3.44 -5.61 -14.06
CA THR A 317 -3.69 -6.69 -15.05
C THR A 317 -5.07 -7.34 -14.89
N SER A 318 -5.49 -7.57 -13.65
CA SER A 318 -6.78 -8.20 -13.35
C SER A 318 -7.96 -7.39 -13.86
N ALA A 319 -7.91 -6.06 -13.76
CA ALA A 319 -8.96 -5.18 -14.27
C ALA A 319 -9.05 -5.24 -15.80
N LEU A 320 -7.93 -5.51 -16.48
CA LEU A 320 -7.87 -5.60 -17.94
C LEU A 320 -8.45 -6.92 -18.45
N LYS A 321 -8.46 -8.00 -17.67
CA LYS A 321 -8.97 -9.31 -18.10
C LYS A 321 -10.49 -9.39 -18.28
N ILE A 322 -11.25 -8.42 -17.79
CA ILE A 322 -12.72 -8.47 -17.77
C ILE A 322 -13.37 -7.63 -18.85
N ILE A 323 -12.65 -6.72 -19.52
CA ILE A 323 -13.25 -5.81 -20.51
C ILE A 323 -13.58 -6.59 -21.80
N PRO A 324 -14.86 -6.70 -22.23
CA PRO A 324 -15.24 -7.48 -23.39
C PRO A 324 -14.73 -6.83 -24.67
N THR A 325 -14.20 -7.67 -25.54
CA THR A 325 -13.68 -7.29 -26.86
C THR A 325 -14.79 -6.79 -27.79
N GLU A 326 -16.04 -7.21 -27.55
CA GLU A 326 -17.24 -6.84 -28.31
C GLU A 326 -17.42 -5.32 -28.40
N TYR A 327 -17.00 -4.55 -27.39
CA TYR A 327 -17.13 -3.09 -27.38
C TYR A 327 -16.23 -2.37 -28.38
N LEU A 328 -15.11 -2.97 -28.77
CA LEU A 328 -14.25 -2.40 -29.80
C LEU A 328 -14.93 -2.40 -31.17
N PHE A 329 -15.88 -3.31 -31.40
CA PHE A 329 -16.57 -3.47 -32.69
C PHE A 329 -17.84 -2.62 -32.80
N PHE A 330 -18.54 -2.35 -31.70
CA PHE A 330 -19.80 -1.59 -31.72
C PHE A 330 -19.63 -0.07 -31.59
N GLY A 331 -18.40 0.42 -31.38
CA GLY A 331 -18.06 1.84 -31.43
C GLY A 331 -18.68 2.71 -30.32
N GLN A 332 -19.27 2.12 -29.28
CA GLN A 332 -19.80 2.86 -28.14
C GLN A 332 -18.97 2.63 -26.87
N PRO A 333 -18.42 3.68 -26.26
CA PRO A 333 -17.65 3.55 -25.03
C PRO A 333 -18.56 3.12 -23.87
N LEU A 334 -18.14 2.11 -23.11
CA LEU A 334 -18.87 1.58 -21.95
C LEU A 334 -19.06 2.64 -20.85
N PHE A 335 -18.06 3.49 -20.70
CA PHE A 335 -17.93 4.56 -19.72
C PHE A 335 -17.06 5.65 -20.34
N LYS A 336 -17.04 6.85 -19.74
CA LYS A 336 -16.21 7.95 -20.22
C LYS A 336 -15.50 8.59 -19.05
N PHE A 337 -14.19 8.75 -19.16
CA PHE A 337 -13.43 9.59 -18.26
C PHE A 337 -13.39 11.02 -18.81
N CYS A 338 -13.89 11.96 -18.03
CA CYS A 338 -14.06 13.35 -18.45
C CYS A 338 -12.80 14.18 -18.24
N GLN A 339 -11.94 13.80 -17.30
CA GLN A 339 -10.78 14.59 -16.86
C GLN A 339 -9.47 13.77 -16.76
N LEU A 340 -9.49 12.51 -17.21
CA LEU A 340 -8.33 11.64 -17.06
C LEU A 340 -7.18 12.11 -17.94
N GLU A 341 -6.09 12.55 -17.30
CA GLU A 341 -4.88 13.04 -17.94
C GLU A 341 -3.78 11.97 -17.91
N HIS A 342 -3.71 11.18 -16.83
CA HIS A 342 -2.65 10.19 -16.62
C HIS A 342 -3.22 8.79 -16.37
N LEU A 343 -2.89 7.83 -17.24
CA LEU A 343 -3.24 6.42 -17.07
C LEU A 343 -1.99 5.59 -16.76
N THR A 344 -1.98 4.89 -15.64
CA THR A 344 -0.91 3.95 -15.28
C THR A 344 -1.41 2.51 -15.29
N LEU A 345 -0.80 1.67 -16.13
CA LEU A 345 -1.14 0.27 -16.30
C LEU A 345 -0.08 -0.64 -15.69
N LYS A 346 -0.45 -1.45 -14.69
CA LYS A 346 0.40 -2.52 -14.15
C LYS A 346 0.00 -3.84 -14.78
N THR A 347 0.60 -4.17 -15.92
CA THR A 347 0.13 -5.24 -16.82
C THR A 347 1.28 -6.10 -17.36
N GLY A 348 1.03 -7.38 -17.61
CA GLY A 348 2.01 -8.27 -18.23
C GLY A 348 2.16 -8.04 -19.74
N LEU A 349 1.31 -7.15 -20.29
CA LEU A 349 1.11 -6.91 -21.72
C LEU A 349 0.91 -8.23 -22.48
N GLU A 350 0.01 -9.07 -21.98
CA GLU A 350 -0.39 -10.29 -22.68
C GLU A 350 -1.36 -9.93 -23.82
N HIS A 351 -1.41 -10.74 -24.89
CA HIS A 351 -2.28 -10.48 -26.06
C HIS A 351 -3.74 -10.21 -25.68
N PHE A 352 -4.20 -10.84 -24.60
CA PHE A 352 -5.55 -10.70 -24.12
C PHE A 352 -5.86 -9.31 -23.52
N GLU A 353 -4.85 -8.62 -23.00
CA GLU A 353 -5.05 -7.33 -22.32
C GLU A 353 -5.16 -6.16 -23.31
N LEU A 354 -4.69 -6.35 -24.55
CA LEU A 354 -4.59 -5.30 -25.56
C LEU A 354 -5.94 -4.64 -25.85
N ALA A 355 -6.99 -5.44 -26.02
CA ALA A 355 -8.33 -4.94 -26.30
C ALA A 355 -8.84 -4.02 -25.18
N SER A 356 -8.56 -4.41 -23.94
CA SER A 356 -8.94 -3.69 -22.72
C SER A 356 -8.16 -2.40 -22.56
N ILE A 357 -6.86 -2.42 -22.88
CA ILE A 357 -6.00 -1.24 -22.90
C ILE A 357 -6.52 -0.22 -23.91
N ILE A 358 -6.83 -0.67 -25.13
CA ILE A 358 -7.39 0.18 -26.18
C ILE A 358 -8.75 0.74 -25.76
N CYS A 359 -9.62 -0.09 -25.18
CA CYS A 359 -10.90 0.36 -24.66
C CYS A 359 -10.74 1.48 -23.62
N LEU A 360 -9.80 1.34 -22.68
CA LEU A 360 -9.49 2.39 -21.70
C LEU A 360 -9.01 3.67 -22.37
N LEU A 361 -8.12 3.58 -23.36
CA LEU A 361 -7.64 4.75 -24.11
C LEU A 361 -8.79 5.45 -24.85
N ILE A 362 -9.68 4.71 -25.50
CA ILE A 362 -10.87 5.26 -26.19
C ILE A 362 -11.83 5.92 -25.20
N CYS A 363 -11.99 5.35 -24.01
CA CYS A 363 -12.83 5.93 -22.96
C CYS A 363 -12.19 7.17 -22.30
N SER A 364 -10.95 7.53 -22.67
CA SER A 364 -10.14 8.58 -22.04
C SER A 364 -9.70 9.64 -23.08
N PRO A 365 -10.63 10.45 -23.60
CA PRO A 365 -10.36 11.35 -24.73
C PRO A 365 -9.29 12.41 -24.46
N TYR A 366 -9.06 12.81 -23.21
CA TYR A 366 -8.12 13.87 -22.84
C TYR A 366 -6.81 13.34 -22.24
N ILE A 367 -6.53 12.05 -22.40
CA ILE A 367 -5.31 11.44 -21.87
C ILE A 367 -4.06 12.09 -22.47
N THR A 368 -3.14 12.54 -21.63
CA THR A 368 -1.86 13.14 -22.04
C THR A 368 -0.68 12.21 -21.78
N THR A 369 -0.76 11.38 -20.74
CA THR A 369 0.32 10.48 -20.35
C THR A 369 -0.19 9.05 -20.17
N LEU A 370 0.49 8.10 -20.81
CA LEU A 370 0.31 6.67 -20.61
C LEU A 370 1.58 6.07 -20.03
N SER A 371 1.49 5.47 -18.84
CA SER A 371 2.59 4.75 -18.20
C SER A 371 2.26 3.27 -18.08
N ILE A 372 3.13 2.40 -18.57
CA ILE A 372 2.95 0.94 -18.54
C ILE A 372 4.13 0.32 -17.79
N SER A 373 3.85 -0.46 -16.75
CA SER A 373 4.88 -1.17 -15.97
C SER A 373 4.61 -2.67 -15.99
N THR A 374 5.54 -3.45 -16.56
CA THR A 374 5.40 -4.90 -16.76
C THR A 374 6.15 -5.76 -15.73
N GLY A 375 6.89 -5.12 -14.81
CA GLY A 375 8.01 -5.75 -14.09
C GLY A 375 7.73 -6.66 -12.89
N ALA A 376 6.49 -7.00 -12.50
CA ALA A 376 6.30 -7.75 -11.24
C ALA A 376 4.97 -8.52 -11.08
N ILE A 377 4.33 -9.00 -12.15
CA ILE A 377 3.04 -9.68 -11.99
C ILE A 377 3.25 -11.17 -11.76
N MET A 378 2.99 -11.62 -10.53
CA MET A 378 2.74 -13.03 -10.27
C MET A 378 1.42 -13.39 -10.97
N HIS A 379 1.50 -14.00 -12.14
CA HIS A 379 0.32 -14.55 -12.81
C HIS A 379 -0.43 -15.43 -11.80
N THR A 380 -1.70 -15.14 -11.52
CA THR A 380 -2.62 -16.16 -11.07
C THR A 380 -2.87 -17.06 -12.28
N PRO A 381 -2.37 -18.32 -12.31
CA PRO A 381 -2.38 -19.15 -13.51
C PRO A 381 -3.79 -19.53 -14.00
N ASP A 382 -4.82 -19.26 -13.18
CA ASP A 382 -6.11 -19.95 -13.30
C ASP A 382 -7.23 -19.10 -13.90
N PHE A 383 -7.04 -17.79 -14.12
CA PHE A 383 -8.06 -16.98 -14.81
C PHE A 383 -7.78 -16.93 -16.31
N ARG A 384 -8.44 -17.81 -17.05
CA ARG A 384 -8.63 -17.68 -18.50
C ARG A 384 -9.85 -16.80 -18.73
N PRO A 385 -9.71 -15.59 -19.29
CA PRO A 385 -10.86 -14.78 -19.63
C PRO A 385 -11.77 -15.54 -20.60
N ASN A 386 -13.07 -15.20 -20.61
CA ASN A 386 -13.97 -15.65 -21.67
C ASN A 386 -13.53 -14.98 -22.98
N TYR A 387 -12.56 -15.63 -23.63
CA TYR A 387 -11.98 -15.19 -24.88
C TYR A 387 -12.94 -15.51 -26.03
N PHE A 388 -13.39 -14.48 -26.73
CA PHE A 388 -13.48 -14.59 -28.18
C PHE A 388 -12.07 -14.29 -28.71
N PRO A 389 -11.38 -15.25 -29.34
CA PRO A 389 -10.08 -14.99 -29.91
C PRO A 389 -10.24 -13.96 -31.02
N LEU A 390 -9.84 -12.72 -30.73
CA LEU A 390 -9.56 -11.74 -31.78
C LEU A 390 -8.50 -12.36 -32.68
N SER A 391 -8.76 -12.42 -33.98
CA SER A 391 -7.76 -12.88 -34.94
C SER A 391 -6.52 -11.98 -34.80
N PRO A 392 -5.30 -12.53 -34.77
CA PRO A 392 -4.09 -11.72 -34.74
C PRO A 392 -4.11 -10.67 -35.87
N GLY A 393 -4.26 -9.40 -35.54
CA GLY A 393 -4.32 -8.29 -36.51
C GLY A 393 -5.62 -7.48 -36.53
N GLU A 394 -6.77 -8.05 -36.19
CA GLU A 394 -8.08 -7.37 -36.32
C GLU A 394 -8.20 -6.13 -35.42
N ILE A 395 -7.63 -6.18 -34.22
CA ILE A 395 -7.59 -5.08 -33.25
C ILE A 395 -6.87 -3.84 -33.82
N TRP A 396 -5.90 -4.06 -34.70
CA TRP A 396 -4.99 -3.03 -35.20
C TRP A 396 -5.42 -2.45 -36.55
N THR A 397 -6.47 -3.00 -37.16
CA THR A 397 -6.97 -2.63 -38.49
C THR A 397 -8.26 -1.81 -38.45
N THR A 398 -8.82 -1.56 -37.26
CA THR A 398 -9.97 -0.68 -37.08
C THR A 398 -9.55 0.78 -37.24
N ASP A 399 -9.87 1.35 -38.40
CA ASP A 399 -9.70 2.77 -38.68
C ASP A 399 -10.67 3.62 -37.83
N GLY A 400 -10.24 4.85 -37.46
CA GLY A 400 -11.10 5.87 -36.86
C GLY A 400 -10.89 6.15 -35.37
N TRP A 401 -9.84 5.59 -34.75
CA TRP A 401 -9.50 5.92 -33.36
C TRP A 401 -8.52 7.08 -33.30
N ILE A 402 -8.85 8.08 -32.48
CA ILE A 402 -8.12 9.35 -32.42
C ILE A 402 -7.56 9.52 -31.01
N LEU A 403 -6.24 9.50 -30.88
CA LEU A 403 -5.50 9.70 -29.64
C LEU A 403 -4.80 11.07 -29.65
N ASP A 404 -5.53 12.11 -30.03
CA ASP A 404 -4.98 13.46 -30.32
C ASP A 404 -4.40 14.20 -29.11
N HIS A 405 -4.64 13.72 -27.89
CA HIS A 405 -4.12 14.37 -26.69
C HIS A 405 -2.91 13.64 -26.07
N LEU A 406 -2.60 12.43 -26.53
CA LEU A 406 -1.54 11.61 -25.94
C LEU A 406 -0.16 12.19 -26.30
N GLU A 407 0.54 12.74 -25.31
CA GLU A 407 1.83 13.41 -25.51
C GLU A 407 3.03 12.58 -25.04
N CYS A 408 2.88 11.84 -23.94
CA CYS A 408 3.96 11.08 -23.32
C CYS A 408 3.56 9.62 -23.13
N VAL A 409 4.40 8.70 -23.60
CA VAL A 409 4.24 7.27 -23.38
C VAL A 409 5.48 6.73 -22.69
N GLN A 410 5.29 6.11 -21.53
CA GLN A 410 6.35 5.50 -20.72
C GLN A 410 6.09 3.99 -20.61
N ILE A 411 7.06 3.17 -20.99
CA ILE A 411 6.97 1.72 -20.89
C ILE A 411 8.19 1.20 -20.12
N GLU A 412 7.95 0.62 -18.95
CA GLU A 412 8.98 0.03 -18.10
C GLU A 412 8.88 -1.50 -18.07
N GLY A 413 10.01 -2.16 -18.28
CA GLY A 413 10.10 -3.63 -18.32
C GLY A 413 9.80 -4.21 -19.71
N PHE A 414 10.03 -3.45 -20.78
CA PHE A 414 9.79 -3.88 -22.15
C PHE A 414 10.60 -5.14 -22.49
N THR A 415 9.93 -6.15 -23.07
CA THR A 415 10.55 -7.45 -23.40
C THR A 415 10.77 -7.66 -24.90
N GLY A 416 10.14 -6.84 -25.75
CA GLY A 416 10.21 -6.94 -27.21
C GLY A 416 9.20 -7.92 -27.79
N LYS A 417 8.16 -8.32 -27.04
CA LYS A 417 7.10 -9.18 -27.59
C LYS A 417 6.37 -8.46 -28.72
N THR A 418 5.78 -9.25 -29.63
CA THR A 418 4.97 -8.74 -30.75
C THR A 418 3.81 -7.88 -30.25
N CYS A 419 3.09 -8.32 -29.22
CA CYS A 419 2.00 -7.55 -28.60
C CYS A 419 2.43 -6.16 -28.08
N GLU A 420 3.59 -6.08 -27.42
CA GLU A 420 4.14 -4.81 -26.92
C GLU A 420 4.50 -3.89 -28.08
N THR A 421 5.12 -4.45 -29.11
CA THR A 421 5.55 -3.72 -30.31
C THR A 421 4.34 -3.23 -31.11
N ASP A 422 3.31 -4.05 -31.26
CA ASP A 422 2.08 -3.70 -31.97
C ASP A 422 1.29 -2.61 -31.25
N LEU A 423 1.24 -2.64 -29.91
CA LEU A 423 0.63 -1.57 -29.11
C LEU A 423 1.34 -0.23 -29.34
N VAL A 424 2.68 -0.23 -29.37
CA VAL A 424 3.46 0.99 -29.66
C VAL A 424 3.20 1.48 -31.08
N LYS A 425 3.23 0.61 -32.08
CA LYS A 425 2.90 0.97 -33.47
C LYS A 425 1.50 1.54 -33.60
N PHE A 426 0.54 0.95 -32.89
CA PHE A 426 -0.83 1.41 -32.84
C PHE A 426 -0.95 2.83 -32.29
N MET A 427 -0.31 3.13 -31.17
CA MET A 427 -0.29 4.47 -30.59
C MET A 427 0.35 5.50 -31.53
N LEU A 428 1.48 5.15 -32.16
CA LEU A 428 2.17 6.03 -33.12
C LEU A 428 1.37 6.33 -34.40
N ARG A 429 0.51 5.39 -34.83
CA ARG A 429 -0.36 5.58 -36.00
C ARG A 429 -1.59 6.45 -35.71
N ASN A 430 -2.12 6.35 -34.49
CA ASN A 430 -3.41 6.96 -34.10
C ASN A 430 -3.26 8.22 -33.25
N SER A 431 -2.04 8.58 -32.86
CA SER A 431 -1.74 9.84 -32.18
C SER A 431 -0.74 10.66 -32.99
N ARG A 432 -1.09 11.92 -33.23
CA ARG A 432 -0.19 12.91 -33.85
C ARG A 432 0.51 13.81 -32.82
N SER A 433 0.19 13.63 -31.54
CA SER A 433 0.60 14.53 -30.47
C SER A 433 1.69 13.94 -29.58
N ILE A 434 2.10 12.69 -29.82
CA ILE A 434 3.17 12.05 -29.05
C ILE A 434 4.46 12.83 -29.27
N LYS A 435 5.01 13.39 -28.20
CA LYS A 435 6.29 14.10 -28.19
C LYS A 435 7.39 13.20 -27.65
N GLU A 436 7.07 12.38 -26.64
CA GLU A 436 8.03 11.55 -25.93
C GLU A 436 7.57 10.09 -25.84
N LEU A 437 8.43 9.18 -26.26
CA LEU A 437 8.29 7.74 -26.09
C LEU A 437 9.49 7.21 -25.32
N ASN A 438 9.29 6.89 -24.04
CA ASN A 438 10.31 6.39 -23.13
C ASN A 438 10.15 4.88 -22.93
N ILE A 439 11.07 4.09 -23.44
CA ILE A 439 11.05 2.62 -23.34
C ILE A 439 12.26 2.16 -22.53
N LYS A 440 11.99 1.61 -21.33
CA LYS A 440 12.99 0.99 -20.48
C LYS A 440 12.93 -0.52 -20.59
N GLN A 441 14.03 -1.13 -21.02
CA GLN A 441 14.10 -2.57 -21.23
C GLN A 441 14.14 -3.35 -19.91
N LEU A 442 13.51 -4.53 -19.89
CA LEU A 442 13.68 -5.46 -18.78
C LEU A 442 15.11 -6.04 -18.80
N VAL A 443 15.85 -5.92 -17.69
CA VAL A 443 17.26 -6.35 -17.54
C VAL A 443 17.54 -7.79 -18.01
N ARG A 444 16.52 -8.66 -18.05
CA ARG A 444 16.63 -10.08 -18.45
C ARG A 444 16.14 -10.38 -19.88
N ALA A 445 15.68 -9.39 -20.64
CA ALA A 445 15.18 -9.62 -22.00
C ALA A 445 16.31 -9.92 -22.99
N THR A 446 16.05 -10.73 -24.01
CA THR A 446 17.03 -11.07 -25.06
C THR A 446 17.32 -9.85 -25.95
N SER A 447 18.60 -9.53 -26.13
CA SER A 447 19.04 -8.35 -26.88
C SER A 447 18.67 -8.37 -28.36
N SER A 448 18.57 -9.56 -28.98
CA SER A 448 18.19 -9.70 -30.39
C SER A 448 16.72 -9.36 -30.66
N VAL A 449 15.81 -9.82 -29.80
CA VAL A 449 14.36 -9.60 -29.93
C VAL A 449 14.02 -8.12 -29.72
N THR A 450 14.61 -7.52 -28.69
CA THR A 450 14.46 -6.09 -28.39
C THR A 450 15.08 -5.20 -29.47
N SER A 451 16.19 -5.60 -30.09
CA SER A 451 16.78 -4.89 -31.23
C SER A 451 15.89 -4.90 -32.47
N GLU A 452 15.22 -6.02 -32.78
CA GLU A 452 14.31 -6.09 -33.92
C GLU A 452 13.04 -5.24 -33.67
N ALA A 453 12.46 -5.33 -32.47
CA ALA A 453 11.35 -4.49 -32.04
C ALA A 453 11.69 -3.00 -32.14
N PHE A 454 12.90 -2.60 -31.72
CA PHE A 454 13.39 -1.23 -31.87
C PHE A 454 13.42 -0.76 -33.33
N LYS A 455 13.90 -1.59 -34.27
CA LYS A 455 13.89 -1.23 -35.70
C LYS A 455 12.46 -1.04 -36.22
N GLU A 456 11.54 -1.90 -35.81
CA GLU A 456 10.15 -1.80 -36.24
C GLU A 456 9.44 -0.56 -35.68
N ILE A 457 9.68 -0.22 -34.41
CA ILE A 457 9.12 0.97 -33.77
C ILE A 457 9.68 2.23 -34.42
N ASN A 458 10.99 2.29 -34.68
CA ASN A 458 11.60 3.45 -35.35
C ASN A 458 11.02 3.66 -36.76
N LYS A 459 10.83 2.58 -37.54
CA LYS A 459 10.18 2.68 -38.86
C LYS A 459 8.77 3.26 -38.77
N ALA A 460 8.01 2.88 -37.73
CA ALA A 460 6.67 3.43 -37.50
C ALA A 460 6.71 4.90 -37.03
N ALA A 461 7.68 5.27 -36.20
CA ALA A 461 7.82 6.64 -35.68
C ALA A 461 8.25 7.65 -36.76
N VAL A 462 9.07 7.23 -37.73
CA VAL A 462 9.44 8.07 -38.90
C VAL A 462 8.21 8.48 -39.71
N ALA A 463 7.13 7.69 -39.67
CA ALA A 463 5.87 8.04 -40.33
C ALA A 463 4.98 9.02 -39.52
N SER A 464 5.33 9.30 -38.26
CA SER A 464 4.53 10.10 -37.32
C SER A 464 5.03 11.54 -37.13
N GLU A 465 6.20 11.89 -37.69
CA GLU A 465 6.90 13.19 -37.60
C GLU A 465 7.10 13.74 -36.15
N ALA A 466 8.37 13.91 -35.73
CA ALA A 466 8.78 14.61 -34.49
C ALA A 466 8.66 13.90 -33.12
N VAL A 467 8.57 12.57 -33.05
CA VAL A 467 8.63 11.82 -31.77
C VAL A 467 10.08 11.61 -31.28
N VAL A 468 10.38 11.99 -30.03
CA VAL A 468 11.65 11.64 -29.36
C VAL A 468 11.53 10.27 -28.70
N ILE A 469 12.32 9.30 -29.15
CA ILE A 469 12.38 7.95 -28.59
C ILE A 469 13.59 7.83 -27.68
N ASN A 470 13.35 7.68 -26.37
CA ASN A 470 14.39 7.37 -25.39
C ASN A 470 14.35 5.88 -25.07
N TRP A 471 15.43 5.18 -25.40
CA TRP A 471 15.59 3.74 -25.13
C TRP A 471 16.71 3.54 -24.12
N SER A 472 16.43 2.86 -23.00
CA SER A 472 17.41 2.65 -21.93
C SER A 472 17.35 1.27 -21.29
#